data_AF-A0A2E7HWZ7-F1
#
_entry.id   AF-A0A2E7HWZ7-F1
#
_cell.length_a   1.000
_cell.length_b   1.000
_cell.length_c   1.000
_cell.angle_alpha   90.00
_cell.angle_beta   90.00
_cell.angle_gamma   90.00
#
_symmetry.space_group_name_H-M   'P 1'
#
loop_
_entity.id
_entity.type
_entity.pdbx_description
1 polymer ?
#
loop_
_entity_poly.entity_id
_entity_poly.type
_entity_poly.pdbx_seq_one_letter_code
_entity_poly.pdbx_strand_id
1 'polypeptide(L)' 'MVAKSISDVQTFKIQSPTGEIYSFQVNGFIGFTPSHIKEHQVTGSPVTVRYISSNNVLIATKITD' A
#
# COMPACT_ATOMS: atom_id res chain seq x y z
N MET A 1 -28.44 14.81 -4.62
CA MET A 1 -27.04 14.81 -4.17
C MET A 1 -26.52 13.39 -4.38
N VAL A 2 -25.62 13.16 -5.33
CA VAL A 2 -25.00 11.84 -5.51
C VAL A 2 -23.92 11.72 -4.43
N ALA A 3 -24.10 10.77 -3.51
CA ALA A 3 -23.00 10.32 -2.68
C ALA A 3 -21.94 9.76 -3.63
N LYS A 4 -20.77 10.45 -3.71
CA LYS A 4 -19.60 9.90 -4.39
C LYS A 4 -19.36 8.51 -3.79
N SER A 5 -19.45 7.47 -4.61
CA SER A 5 -19.10 6.12 -4.21
C SER A 5 -17.81 6.19 -3.40
N ILE A 6 -17.83 5.62 -2.20
CA ILE A 6 -16.59 5.29 -1.50
C ILE A 6 -15.89 4.33 -2.45
N SER A 7 -15.00 4.85 -3.29
CA SER A 7 -14.03 4.04 -4.01
C SER A 7 -13.41 3.12 -2.97
N ASP A 8 -13.29 1.81 -3.21
CA ASP A 8 -12.71 0.86 -2.26
C ASP A 8 -11.27 1.26 -1.90
N VAL A 9 -11.14 2.15 -0.91
CA VAL A 9 -9.86 2.61 -0.37
C VAL A 9 -9.39 1.52 0.56
N GLN A 10 -8.37 0.79 0.13
CA GLN A 10 -7.70 -0.21 0.96
C GLN A 10 -6.52 0.44 1.68
N THR A 11 -6.25 0.00 2.91
CA THR A 11 -5.07 0.43 3.65
C THR A 11 -4.16 -0.75 3.96
N PHE A 12 -2.85 -0.53 3.88
CA PHE A 12 -1.86 -1.52 4.29
C PHE A 12 -0.67 -0.83 4.98
N LYS A 13 0.08 -1.61 5.76
CA LYS A 13 1.25 -1.14 6.49
C LYS A 13 2.50 -1.88 6.04
N ILE A 14 3.61 -1.15 5.89
CA ILE A 14 4.93 -1.73 5.65
C ILE A 14 5.90 -1.19 6.68
N GLN A 15 6.72 -2.09 7.21
CA GLN A 15 7.85 -1.73 8.03
C GLN A 15 9.09 -1.61 7.14
N SER A 16 9.78 -0.48 7.26
CA SER A 16 11.06 -0.25 6.60
C SER A 16 12.21 -0.98 7.31
N PRO A 17 13.40 -1.09 6.67
CA PRO A 17 14.58 -1.67 7.31
C PRO A 17 15.02 -0.96 8.60
N THR A 18 14.70 0.33 8.77
CA THR A 18 14.97 1.10 9.99
C THR A 18 13.96 0.84 11.11
N GLY A 19 12.91 0.07 10.85
CA GLY A 19 11.83 -0.22 11.79
C GLY A 19 10.66 0.76 11.73
N GLU A 20 10.73 1.81 10.90
CA GLU A 20 9.64 2.76 10.75
C GLU A 20 8.46 2.13 10.00
N ILE A 21 7.25 2.32 10.53
CA ILE A 21 6.02 1.78 9.95
C ILE A 21 5.32 2.86 9.13
N TYR A 22 5.15 2.59 7.84
CA TYR A 22 4.41 3.44 6.92
C TYR A 22 3.02 2.86 6.68
N SER A 23 1.99 3.70 6.73
CA SER A 23 0.61 3.33 6.41
C SER A 23 0.23 3.94 5.07
N PHE A 24 -0.13 3.10 4.10
CA PHE A 24 -0.48 3.49 2.76
C PHE A 24 -1.97 3.32 2.48
N GLN A 25 -2.54 4.25 1.74
CA GLN A 25 -3.84 4.11 1.10
C GLN A 25 -3.65 3.65 -0.35
N VAL A 26 -4.60 2.85 -0.84
CA VAL A 26 -4.64 2.37 -2.23
C VAL A 26 -6.01 2.66 -2.80
N ASN A 27 -6.02 3.25 -3.99
CA ASN A 27 -7.23 3.44 -4.78
C ASN A 27 -7.24 2.40 -5.90
N GLY A 28 -8.02 1.33 -5.73
CA GLY A 28 -8.11 0.24 -6.71
C GLY A 28 -6.95 -0.75 -6.65
N PHE A 29 -6.61 -1.37 -7.78
CA PHE A 29 -5.55 -2.37 -7.88
C PHE A 29 -4.23 -1.75 -8.35
N ILE A 30 -3.14 -1.95 -7.59
CA ILE A 30 -1.81 -1.38 -7.87
C ILE A 30 -0.74 -2.44 -8.22
N GLY A 31 -1.19 -3.60 -8.71
CA GLY A 31 -0.31 -4.69 -9.13
C GLY A 31 -0.03 -5.75 -8.07
N PHE A 32 -0.57 -5.61 -6.86
CA PHE A 32 -0.36 -6.56 -5.75
C PHE A 32 -1.67 -6.95 -5.08
N THR A 33 -1.76 -8.23 -4.69
CA THR A 33 -2.87 -8.76 -3.88
C THR A 33 -2.40 -8.97 -2.44
N PRO A 34 -3.31 -9.06 -1.46
CA PRO A 34 -2.95 -9.37 -0.08
C PRO A 34 -2.15 -10.68 0.06
N SER A 35 -2.48 -11.70 -0.74
CA SER A 35 -1.75 -12.97 -0.75
C SER A 35 -0.30 -12.82 -1.20
N HIS A 36 -0.04 -11.99 -2.22
CA HIS A 36 1.30 -11.72 -2.72
C HIS A 36 2.14 -10.98 -1.66
N ILE A 37 1.58 -9.97 -0.99
CA ILE A 37 2.26 -9.30 0.12
C ILE A 37 2.58 -10.26 1.27
N LYS A 38 1.64 -11.17 1.58
CA LYS A 38 1.85 -12.19 2.62
C LYS A 38 2.97 -13.15 2.26
N GLU A 39 3.14 -13.50 0.99
CA GLU A 39 4.26 -14.32 0.52
C GLU A 39 5.61 -13.65 0.83
N HIS A 40 5.77 -12.37 0.46
CA HIS A 40 6.98 -11.60 0.78
C HIS A 40 7.25 -11.50 2.28
N GLN A 41 6.19 -11.36 3.09
CA GLN A 41 6.31 -11.37 4.56
C GLN A 41 6.82 -12.72 5.10
N VAL A 42 6.35 -13.84 4.55
CA VAL A 42 6.77 -15.18 4.98
C VAL A 42 8.18 -15.50 4.51
N THR A 43 8.56 -15.10 3.29
CA THR A 43 9.89 -15.35 2.73
C THR A 43 10.95 -14.37 3.23
N GLY A 44 10.54 -13.25 3.83
CA GLY A 44 11.44 -12.16 4.19
C GLY A 44 11.95 -11.36 2.99
N SER A 45 11.30 -11.48 1.84
CA SER A 45 11.67 -10.73 0.63
C SER A 45 11.11 -9.30 0.72
N PRO A 46 11.95 -8.25 0.54
CA PRO A 46 11.45 -6.89 0.55
C PRO A 46 10.50 -6.62 -0.61
N VAL A 47 9.78 -5.50 -0.55
CA VAL A 47 9.01 -4.94 -1.66
C VAL A 47 9.30 -3.45 -1.76
N THR A 48 9.23 -2.92 -2.96
CA THR A 48 9.36 -1.49 -3.23
C THR A 48 7.98 -0.87 -3.46
N VAL A 49 7.63 0.14 -2.66
CA VAL A 49 6.37 0.89 -2.81
C VAL A 49 6.64 2.27 -3.38
N ARG A 50 6.04 2.57 -4.54
CA ARG A 50 5.98 3.92 -5.10
C ARG A 50 4.70 4.59 -4.64
N TYR A 51 4.83 5.77 -4.04
CA TYR A 51 3.71 6.49 -3.46
C TYR A 51 3.76 7.99 -3.78
N ILE A 52 2.61 8.64 -3.62
CA ILE A 52 2.46 10.09 -3.60
C ILE A 52 2.16 10.50 -2.17
N SER A 53 2.85 11.51 -1.65
CA SER A 53 2.56 12.12 -0.35
C SER A 53 1.73 13.38 -0.54
N SER A 54 0.57 13.46 0.11
CA SER A 54 -0.30 14.64 0.06
C SER A 54 -1.05 14.77 1.38
N ASN A 55 -0.99 15.95 2.01
CA ASN A 55 -1.67 16.22 3.30
C ASN A 55 -1.40 15.14 4.37
N ASN A 56 -0.14 14.71 4.52
CA ASN A 56 0.28 13.63 5.44
C ASN A 56 -0.33 12.24 5.14
N VAL A 57 -0.96 12.05 3.99
CA VAL A 57 -1.44 10.76 3.50
C VAL A 57 -0.49 10.22 2.46
N LEU A 58 -0.08 8.97 2.63
CA LEU A 58 0.73 8.24 1.65
C LEU A 58 -0.20 7.41 0.76
N ILE A 59 -0.28 7.75 -0.52
CA ILE A 59 -1.11 7.05 -1.49
C ILE A 59 -0.20 6.17 -2.34
N ALA A 60 -0.26 4.86 -2.15
CA ALA A 60 0.50 3.91 -2.95
C ALA A 60 -0.07 3.84 -4.38
N THR A 61 0.83 3.92 -5.36
CA THR A 61 0.50 3.94 -6.80
C THR A 61 1.02 2.71 -7.52
N LYS A 62 2.06 2.07 -6.98
CA LYS A 62 2.63 0.83 -7.49
C LYS A 62 3.40 0.11 -6.39
N ILE A 63 3.30 -1.21 -6.37
CA ILE A 63 4.18 -2.09 -5.60
C ILE A 63 4.97 -2.95 -6.60
N THR A 64 6.24 -3.18 -6.32
CA THR A 64 7.10 -4.13 -7.04
C THR A 64 7.88 -4.96 -6.04
N ASP A 65 8.28 -6.15 -6.46
CA ASP A 65 9.28 -6.99 -5.80
C ASP A 65 10.62 -6.25 -5.62
#